data_AF-H5XLM5-F1
#
_entry.id   AF-H5XLM5-F1
#
_cell.length_a   1.000
_cell.length_b   1.000
_cell.length_c   1.000
_cell.angle_alpha   90.00
_cell.angle_beta   90.00
_cell.angle_gamma   90.00
#
_symmetry.space_group_name_H-M   'P 1'
#
loop_
_entity.id
_entity.type
_entity.pdbx_description
1 polymer ?
#
loop_
_entity_poly.entity_id
_entity_poly.type
_entity_poly.pdbx_seq_one_letter_code
_entity_poly.pdbx_strand_id
1 'polypeptide(L)'
;MRPVRRRTPSVLAGALAAGVALTLIVGATPATAAPVTTAATETATTEDADAPAAVTVGAIDLDGPRISPVTVTVENTGTTKLQRLEVSLRGPLGWSVYPATVEVPGSLKPGQETTTTFDVRVPEPTDDFRLRTFTATATYRAQGTTGEVTGSRTQHTGTAYPSLAEAYDNVGVTDDANPTVGDFDGGGNSYSAQALAEAGVEPGTALSAFGASLTWPDVPVGTPNNVAGGRTIAVDASGERLVFLGAATGFGAGTVTVTYADGAVSRLPLGFPNWCCADPNEHGAVPVIQTHYRNTPNGPANHGIAYRVYANAVPLDPTRTVAYVTLPSSTHLHVFDFAVVS
;
A
#
# COMPACT_ATOMS: atom_id res chain seq x y z
N MET A 1 -49.06 -70.39 8.10
CA MET A 1 -48.20 -71.56 8.35
C MET A 1 -46.90 -71.10 9.01
N ARG A 2 -46.60 -71.56 10.23
CA ARG A 2 -45.23 -71.63 10.82
C ARG A 2 -44.60 -72.97 10.38
N PRO A 3 -43.29 -73.28 10.64
CA PRO A 3 -42.10 -72.48 10.99
C PRO A 3 -40.92 -72.78 9.99
N VAL A 4 -39.65 -72.39 10.21
CA VAL A 4 -38.57 -73.25 10.76
C VAL A 4 -37.33 -72.39 11.11
N ARG A 5 -36.78 -72.63 12.31
CA ARG A 5 -35.46 -72.18 12.80
C ARG A 5 -34.36 -73.19 12.41
N ARG A 6 -33.13 -72.72 12.12
CA ARG A 6 -31.84 -73.39 12.44
C ARG A 6 -30.76 -72.30 12.62
N ARG A 7 -30.28 -72.06 13.84
CA ARG A 7 -29.14 -72.67 14.59
C ARG A 7 -27.76 -72.14 14.17
N THR A 8 -27.16 -71.36 15.09
CA THR A 8 -25.76 -70.93 15.25
C THR A 8 -24.81 -72.09 15.62
N PRO A 9 -23.47 -71.94 15.49
CA PRO A 9 -22.59 -71.55 16.63
C PRO A 9 -21.48 -70.54 16.23
N SER A 10 -21.14 -69.50 16.99
CA SER A 10 -20.34 -69.41 18.23
C SER A 10 -18.85 -69.73 18.08
N VAL A 11 -18.00 -68.68 18.08
CA VAL A 11 -16.70 -68.68 18.81
C VAL A 11 -16.46 -67.29 19.43
N LEU A 12 -16.16 -67.31 20.72
CA LEU A 12 -15.76 -66.25 21.64
C LEU A 12 -14.27 -65.90 21.47
N ALA A 13 -13.92 -64.62 21.57
CA ALA A 13 -12.73 -64.03 22.21
C ALA A 13 -12.71 -62.54 21.85
N GLY A 14 -12.47 -61.55 22.71
CA GLY A 14 -12.06 -61.45 24.10
C GLY A 14 -11.97 -59.94 24.37
N ALA A 15 -12.36 -59.55 25.58
CA ALA A 15 -12.59 -58.15 25.99
C ALA A 15 -11.32 -57.29 26.06
N LEU A 16 -11.48 -55.97 25.88
CA LEU A 16 -10.90 -54.97 26.78
C LEU A 16 -11.67 -53.64 26.66
N ALA A 17 -12.19 -53.20 27.79
CA ALA A 17 -12.90 -51.95 27.98
C ALA A 17 -11.92 -50.80 28.18
N ALA A 18 -12.26 -49.62 27.66
CA ALA A 18 -11.87 -48.34 28.25
C ALA A 18 -12.94 -47.31 27.86
N GLY A 19 -13.67 -46.82 28.86
CA GLY A 19 -14.58 -45.70 28.70
C GLY A 19 -13.80 -44.44 28.37
N VAL A 20 -14.36 -43.62 27.49
CA VAL A 20 -13.93 -42.23 27.32
C VAL A 20 -15.15 -41.35 27.49
N ALA A 21 -15.03 -40.44 28.44
CA ALA A 21 -16.02 -39.44 28.79
C ALA A 21 -16.30 -38.52 27.60
N LEU A 22 -17.57 -38.33 27.30
CA LEU A 22 -18.05 -37.32 26.37
C LEU A 22 -17.86 -35.95 27.02
N THR A 23 -16.76 -35.26 26.68
CA THR A 23 -16.55 -33.87 27.09
C THR A 23 -17.15 -33.00 26.00
N LEU A 24 -18.27 -32.33 26.28
CA LEU A 24 -18.79 -31.27 25.42
C LEU A 24 -17.79 -30.11 25.46
N ILE A 25 -16.99 -29.96 24.41
CA ILE A 25 -16.26 -28.73 24.14
C ILE A 25 -17.24 -27.82 23.39
N VAL A 26 -17.78 -26.83 24.09
CA VAL A 26 -18.45 -25.68 23.47
C VAL A 26 -17.37 -24.99 22.63
N GLY A 27 -17.51 -25.08 21.31
CA GLY A 27 -16.65 -24.37 20.37
C GLY A 27 -16.75 -22.87 20.66
N ALA A 28 -15.64 -22.29 21.10
CA ALA A 28 -15.48 -20.85 21.13
C ALA A 28 -15.62 -20.34 19.69
N THR A 29 -16.59 -19.47 19.47
CA THR A 29 -16.68 -18.63 18.27
C THR A 29 -15.33 -17.96 18.05
N PRO A 30 -14.73 -18.04 16.83
CA PRO A 30 -13.56 -17.23 16.56
C PRO A 30 -13.96 -15.76 16.72
N ALA A 31 -13.29 -15.08 17.65
CA ALA A 31 -13.42 -13.65 17.81
C ALA A 31 -13.06 -13.02 16.46
N THR A 32 -14.02 -12.32 15.85
CA THR A 32 -13.77 -11.41 14.73
C THR A 32 -12.64 -10.48 15.16
N ALA A 33 -11.45 -10.66 14.59
CA ALA A 33 -10.37 -9.72 14.78
C ALA A 33 -10.86 -8.37 14.26
N ALA A 34 -10.91 -7.38 15.13
CA ALA A 34 -11.15 -6.00 14.73
C ALA A 34 -10.09 -5.61 13.69
N PRO A 35 -10.42 -4.77 12.69
CA PRO A 35 -9.41 -4.26 11.77
C PRO A 35 -8.33 -3.58 12.60
N VAL A 36 -7.10 -4.07 12.46
CA VAL A 36 -5.92 -3.40 13.00
C VAL A 36 -5.72 -2.18 12.14
N THR A 37 -6.25 -1.03 12.58
CA THR A 37 -5.86 0.26 12.03
C THR A 37 -4.44 0.53 12.50
N THR A 38 -3.44 0.01 11.78
CA THR A 38 -2.06 0.45 11.92
C THR A 38 -2.02 1.89 11.43
N ALA A 39 -2.23 2.84 12.35
CA ALA A 39 -2.07 4.25 12.07
C ALA A 39 -0.60 4.47 11.69
N ALA A 40 -0.35 4.75 10.41
CA ALA A 40 0.93 5.31 10.01
C ALA A 40 1.18 6.55 10.86
N THR A 41 2.36 6.62 11.47
CA THR A 41 2.69 7.75 12.34
C THR A 41 2.74 9.01 11.49
N GLU A 42 1.85 9.93 11.80
CA GLU A 42 1.84 11.27 11.22
C GLU A 42 3.09 12.02 11.68
N THR A 43 4.01 12.26 10.75
CA THR A 43 5.35 12.71 11.12
C THR A 43 5.56 14.18 10.77
N ALA A 44 6.24 14.87 11.69
CA ALA A 44 6.74 16.21 11.48
C ALA A 44 8.24 16.17 11.15
N THR A 45 8.67 16.93 10.15
CA THR A 45 10.07 17.02 9.73
C THR A 45 10.50 18.48 9.67
N THR A 46 11.75 18.77 10.03
CA THR A 46 12.38 20.08 9.84
C THR A 46 13.39 19.98 8.70
N GLU A 47 13.36 20.92 7.76
CA GLU A 47 14.39 21.02 6.72
C GLU A 47 15.48 22.02 7.18
N ASP A 48 16.74 21.67 6.91
CA ASP A 48 17.97 22.34 7.37
C ASP A 48 18.31 22.14 8.86
N ALA A 49 18.84 20.96 9.20
CA ALA A 49 19.27 20.62 10.55
C ALA A 49 20.44 21.48 11.07
N ASP A 50 21.16 22.19 10.20
CA ASP A 50 22.24 23.10 10.57
C ASP A 50 21.75 24.54 10.83
N ALA A 51 20.47 24.83 10.56
CA ALA A 51 19.87 26.12 10.89
C ALA A 51 19.80 26.29 12.43
N PRO A 52 20.01 27.52 12.96
CA PRO A 52 19.94 27.81 14.40
C PRO A 52 18.51 27.80 14.95
N ALA A 53 17.55 27.17 14.26
CA ALA A 53 16.17 27.04 14.68
C ALA A 53 15.58 25.73 14.16
N ALA A 54 14.63 25.16 14.89
CA ALA A 54 13.81 24.04 14.44
C ALA A 54 12.33 24.43 14.44
N VAL A 55 11.56 23.90 13.49
CA VAL A 55 10.12 24.15 13.35
C VAL A 55 9.37 22.83 13.30
N THR A 56 8.32 22.73 14.12
CA THR A 56 7.46 21.55 14.20
C THR A 56 6.00 21.95 14.04
N VAL A 57 5.27 21.23 13.20
CA VAL A 57 3.82 21.40 13.02
C VAL A 57 3.11 20.32 13.82
N GLY A 58 2.20 20.74 14.70
CA GLY A 58 1.35 19.85 15.49
C GLY A 58 0.33 19.09 14.64
N ALA A 59 -0.31 18.08 15.23
CA ALA A 59 -1.36 17.32 14.56
C ALA A 59 -2.55 18.19 14.15
N ILE A 60 -3.04 17.97 12.93
CA ILE A 60 -4.26 18.57 12.42
C ILE A 60 -5.34 17.50 12.48
N ASP A 61 -6.49 17.80 13.09
CA ASP A 61 -7.65 16.91 13.03
C ASP A 61 -8.32 17.09 11.65
N LEU A 62 -8.20 16.06 10.82
CA LEU A 62 -8.63 16.05 9.41
C LEU A 62 -10.09 15.60 9.22
N ASP A 63 -10.85 15.35 10.30
CA ASP A 63 -12.24 14.88 10.26
C ASP A 63 -13.21 16.04 10.00
N GLY A 64 -13.09 16.66 8.83
CA GLY A 64 -13.91 17.79 8.44
C GLY A 64 -15.39 17.46 8.12
N PRO A 65 -16.20 18.47 7.80
CA PRO A 65 -15.84 19.89 7.74
C PRO A 65 -15.74 20.52 9.13
N ARG A 66 -14.59 21.11 9.47
CA ARG A 66 -14.37 21.76 10.78
C ARG A 66 -13.25 22.81 10.74
N ILE A 67 -13.13 23.57 11.82
CA ILE A 67 -11.94 24.38 12.08
C ILE A 67 -11.07 23.62 13.07
N SER A 68 -9.86 23.24 12.64
CA SER A 68 -8.87 22.61 13.51
C SER A 68 -7.83 23.66 13.94
N PRO A 69 -7.68 23.93 15.25
CA PRO A 69 -6.54 24.71 15.73
C PRO A 69 -5.27 23.87 15.57
N VAL A 70 -4.22 24.49 15.03
CA VAL A 70 -2.94 23.85 14.74
C VAL A 70 -1.84 24.64 15.42
N THR A 71 -1.09 23.98 16.30
CA THR A 71 0.06 24.57 16.98
C THR A 71 1.30 24.40 16.12
N VAL A 72 2.03 25.49 15.90
CA VAL A 72 3.39 25.47 15.34
C VAL A 72 4.37 25.86 16.43
N THR A 73 5.40 25.04 16.62
CA THR A 73 6.45 25.25 17.61
C THR A 73 7.74 25.66 16.90
N VAL A 74 8.39 26.70 17.40
CA VAL A 74 9.71 27.13 16.96
C VAL A 74 10.67 27.04 18.13
N GLU A 75 11.73 26.26 17.99
CA GLU A 75 12.81 26.13 18.97
C GLU A 75 14.07 26.83 18.45
N ASN A 76 14.78 27.57 19.31
CA ASN A 76 16.11 28.09 19.00
C ASN A 76 17.18 27.07 19.39
N THR A 77 17.61 26.27 18.43
CA THR A 77 18.67 25.25 18.56
C THR A 77 20.08 25.85 18.43
N GLY A 78 20.18 27.12 18.01
CA GLY A 78 21.45 27.82 17.82
C GLY A 78 22.03 28.42 19.10
N THR A 79 23.16 29.11 18.93
CA THR A 79 23.90 29.75 20.04
C THR A 79 23.59 31.25 20.22
N THR A 80 22.73 31.82 19.36
CA THR A 80 22.38 33.24 19.41
C THR A 80 20.87 33.45 19.46
N LYS A 81 20.44 34.56 20.08
CA LYS A 81 19.01 34.88 20.17
C LYS A 81 18.41 35.12 18.77
N LEU A 82 17.21 34.60 18.55
CA LEU A 82 16.40 34.92 17.38
C LEU A 82 15.56 36.17 17.68
N GLN A 83 15.45 37.07 16.71
CA GLN A 83 14.67 38.30 16.82
C GLN A 83 13.79 38.49 15.58
N ARG A 84 12.73 39.31 15.68
CA ARG A 84 11.79 39.53 14.56
C ARG A 84 11.28 38.20 14.00
N LEU A 85 10.88 37.30 14.89
CA LEU A 85 10.39 35.99 14.51
C LEU A 85 8.99 36.15 13.92
N GLU A 86 8.82 35.66 12.71
CA GLU A 86 7.55 35.59 12.01
C GLU A 86 7.32 34.14 11.57
N VAL A 87 6.16 33.59 11.90
CA VAL A 87 5.79 32.21 11.58
C VAL A 87 4.62 32.22 10.62
N SER A 88 4.72 31.52 9.50
CA SER A 88 3.61 31.29 8.57
C SER A 88 3.26 29.81 8.49
N LEU A 89 2.00 29.50 8.19
CA LEU A 89 1.53 28.12 7.96
C LEU A 89 0.75 28.05 6.65
N ARG A 90 1.10 27.08 5.82
CA ARG A 90 0.40 26.76 4.57
C ARG A 90 -0.13 25.34 4.62
N GLY A 91 -1.39 25.17 4.22
CA GLY A 91 -2.01 23.86 4.04
C GLY A 91 -1.96 23.38 2.58
N PRO A 92 -2.51 22.18 2.30
CA PRO A 92 -2.65 21.66 0.95
C PRO A 92 -3.47 22.57 0.03
N LEU A 93 -3.36 22.35 -1.29
CA LEU A 93 -4.20 23.06 -2.27
C LEU A 93 -5.69 22.92 -1.93
N GLY A 94 -6.41 24.04 -1.94
CA GLY A 94 -7.83 24.12 -1.60
C GLY A 94 -8.14 24.28 -0.10
N TRP A 95 -7.13 24.22 0.77
CA TRP A 95 -7.30 24.43 2.21
C TRP A 95 -7.07 25.89 2.58
N SER A 96 -7.78 26.38 3.60
CA SER A 96 -7.63 27.74 4.10
C SER A 96 -7.02 27.73 5.51
N VAL A 97 -6.08 28.63 5.76
CA VAL A 97 -5.40 28.80 7.06
C VAL A 97 -5.54 30.25 7.49
N TYR A 98 -5.91 30.49 8.76
CA TYR A 98 -6.06 31.83 9.32
C TYR A 98 -5.48 31.94 10.74
N PRO A 99 -4.76 33.03 11.08
CA PRO A 99 -4.12 33.94 10.13
C PRO A 99 -3.07 33.18 9.30
N ALA A 100 -2.69 33.65 8.11
CA ALA A 100 -1.64 32.95 7.34
C ALA A 100 -0.24 33.10 7.97
N THR A 101 -0.05 34.17 8.74
CA THR A 101 1.22 34.57 9.35
C THR A 101 0.97 35.16 10.74
N VAL A 102 1.85 34.86 11.69
CA VAL A 102 1.86 35.36 13.06
C VAL A 102 3.24 35.92 13.39
N GLU A 103 3.30 37.18 13.80
CA GLU A 103 4.51 37.76 14.39
C GLU A 103 4.63 37.33 15.87
N VAL A 104 5.80 36.83 16.26
CA VAL A 104 6.08 36.44 17.64
C VAL A 104 6.81 37.58 18.35
N PRO A 105 6.22 38.18 19.40
CA PRO A 105 6.83 39.31 20.07
C PRO A 105 8.08 38.92 20.86
N GLY A 106 9.06 39.81 20.88
CA GLY A 106 10.27 39.67 21.69
C GLY A 106 11.42 38.97 20.97
N SER A 107 12.19 38.17 21.72
CA SER A 107 13.34 37.43 21.21
C SER A 107 13.41 36.05 21.86
N LEU A 108 13.76 35.04 21.08
CA LEU A 108 13.91 33.66 21.53
C LEU A 108 15.38 33.38 21.86
N LYS A 109 15.73 33.18 23.13
CA LYS A 109 17.12 32.87 23.53
C LYS A 109 17.50 31.44 23.12
N PRO A 110 18.81 31.12 23.05
CA PRO A 110 19.26 29.74 22.85
C PRO A 110 18.58 28.75 23.80
N GLY A 111 18.11 27.62 23.27
CA GLY A 111 17.40 26.56 24.00
C GLY A 111 15.99 26.92 24.45
N GLN A 112 15.42 28.05 23.99
CA GLN A 112 14.01 28.38 24.24
C GLN A 112 13.15 27.99 23.05
N GLU A 113 11.90 27.65 23.34
CA GLU A 113 10.84 27.42 22.38
C GLU A 113 9.71 28.45 22.53
N THR A 114 8.94 28.62 21.47
CA THR A 114 7.70 29.39 21.44
C THR A 114 6.68 28.73 20.53
N THR A 115 5.40 28.96 20.79
CA THR A 115 4.31 28.36 20.03
C THR A 115 3.39 29.43 19.44
N THR A 116 2.94 29.22 18.20
CA THR A 116 1.86 29.98 17.56
C THR A 116 0.72 29.05 17.20
N THR A 117 -0.49 29.58 17.08
CA THR A 117 -1.69 28.80 16.72
C THR A 117 -2.32 29.35 15.45
N PHE A 118 -2.73 28.43 14.58
CA PHE A 118 -3.36 28.68 13.30
C PHE A 118 -4.69 27.93 13.23
N ASP A 119 -5.75 28.56 12.74
CA ASP A 119 -7.01 27.91 12.45
C ASP A 119 -6.99 27.39 11.02
N VAL A 120 -7.01 26.06 10.87
CA VAL A 120 -7.08 25.38 9.58
C VAL A 120 -8.53 25.00 9.31
N ARG A 121 -9.09 25.50 8.20
CA ARG A 121 -10.41 25.07 7.71
C ARG A 121 -10.26 23.76 6.94
N VAL A 122 -10.64 22.68 7.61
CA VAL A 122 -10.63 21.31 7.09
C VAL A 122 -11.88 21.14 6.22
N PRO A 123 -11.74 20.79 4.92
CA PRO A 123 -12.87 20.54 4.03
C PRO A 123 -13.58 19.24 4.40
N GLU A 124 -14.73 18.98 3.78
CA GLU A 124 -15.43 17.71 3.91
C GLU A 124 -14.55 16.55 3.42
N PRO A 125 -14.44 15.45 4.18
CA PRO A 125 -13.59 14.33 3.83
C PRO A 125 -14.10 13.62 2.57
N THR A 126 -13.16 13.04 1.84
CA THR A 126 -13.42 12.13 0.73
C THR A 126 -12.91 10.75 1.11
N ASP A 127 -13.58 9.69 0.67
CA ASP A 127 -13.13 8.30 0.91
C ASP A 127 -11.77 8.02 0.27
N ASP A 128 -11.46 8.75 -0.80
CA ASP A 128 -10.20 8.72 -1.51
C ASP A 128 -8.98 8.99 -0.61
N PHE A 129 -8.05 8.02 -0.57
CA PHE A 129 -6.76 8.21 0.07
C PHE A 129 -6.00 9.39 -0.54
N ARG A 130 -5.58 10.34 0.29
CA ARG A 130 -4.77 11.50 -0.10
C ARG A 130 -3.83 11.90 1.02
N LEU A 131 -2.55 12.09 0.69
CA LEU A 131 -1.62 12.76 1.58
C LEU A 131 -1.92 14.27 1.64
N ARG A 132 -1.84 14.82 2.85
CA ARG A 132 -2.06 16.22 3.19
C ARG A 132 -0.81 16.74 3.89
N THR A 133 -0.05 17.57 3.19
CA THR A 133 1.15 18.21 3.74
C THR A 133 0.84 19.64 4.17
N PHE A 134 1.22 19.95 5.40
CA PHE A 134 1.20 21.29 5.97
C PHE A 134 2.64 21.74 6.16
N THR A 135 2.95 22.97 5.77
CA THR A 135 4.30 23.53 5.84
C THR A 135 4.27 24.81 6.64
N ALA A 136 5.01 24.85 7.73
CA ALA A 136 5.31 26.04 8.48
C ALA A 136 6.67 26.60 8.08
N THR A 137 6.77 27.92 7.99
CA THR A 137 8.02 28.63 7.73
C THR A 137 8.23 29.65 8.83
N ALA A 138 9.37 29.59 9.51
CA ALA A 138 9.80 30.58 10.48
C ALA A 138 10.90 31.44 9.86
N THR A 139 10.66 32.75 9.75
CA THR A 139 11.70 33.72 9.39
C THR A 139 12.12 34.50 10.63
N TYR A 140 13.41 34.79 10.74
CA TYR A 140 13.98 35.43 11.93
C TYR A 140 15.24 36.22 11.59
N ARG A 141 15.74 36.97 12.56
CA ARG A 141 17.08 37.54 12.54
C ARG A 141 17.97 36.95 13.61
N ALA A 142 19.17 36.53 13.21
CA ALA A 142 20.24 36.06 14.08
C ALA A 142 21.55 36.72 13.65
N GLN A 143 22.32 37.26 14.62
CA GLN A 143 23.59 37.97 14.38
C GLN A 143 23.54 39.08 13.30
N GLY A 144 22.38 39.71 13.09
CA GLY A 144 22.20 40.78 12.09
C GLY A 144 21.74 40.30 10.72
N THR A 145 21.82 38.99 10.44
CA THR A 145 21.38 38.33 9.21
C THR A 145 19.95 37.81 9.34
N THR A 146 19.20 37.76 8.24
CA THR A 146 17.89 37.09 8.19
C THR A 146 18.10 35.61 7.91
N GLY A 147 17.44 34.75 8.69
CA GLY A 147 17.38 33.31 8.46
C GLY A 147 15.94 32.85 8.21
N GLU A 148 15.81 31.68 7.60
CA GLU A 148 14.55 31.01 7.35
C GLU A 148 14.75 29.53 7.68
N VAL A 149 13.74 28.90 8.28
CA VAL A 149 13.69 27.45 8.47
C VAL A 149 12.27 26.95 8.22
N THR A 150 12.14 25.76 7.65
CA THR A 150 10.85 25.14 7.34
C THR A 150 10.65 23.88 8.18
N GLY A 151 9.41 23.70 8.62
CA GLY A 151 8.94 22.46 9.21
C GLY A 151 7.68 22.02 8.48
N SER A 152 7.54 20.73 8.21
CA SER A 152 6.35 20.17 7.58
C SER A 152 5.76 19.06 8.42
N ARG A 153 4.46 18.81 8.24
CA ARG A 153 3.78 17.62 8.72
C ARG A 153 2.95 17.05 7.59
N THR A 154 3.07 15.75 7.36
CA THR A 154 2.26 15.02 6.39
C THR A 154 1.34 14.04 7.12
N GLN A 155 0.06 14.13 6.80
CA GLN A 155 -1.02 13.27 7.29
C GLN A 155 -1.81 12.73 6.09
N HIS A 156 -2.82 11.90 6.30
CA HIS A 156 -3.69 11.44 5.21
C HIS A 156 -5.17 11.60 5.52
N THR A 157 -5.96 11.82 4.48
CA THR A 157 -7.42 11.65 4.48
C THR A 157 -7.78 10.40 3.69
N GLY A 158 -8.95 9.82 3.95
CA GLY A 158 -9.39 8.60 3.30
C GLY A 158 -8.65 7.36 3.81
N THR A 159 -9.04 6.19 3.30
CA THR A 159 -8.55 4.90 3.78
C THR A 159 -7.70 4.23 2.71
N ALA A 160 -6.48 3.81 3.07
CA ALA A 160 -5.68 2.94 2.21
C ALA A 160 -6.21 1.50 2.31
N TYR A 161 -6.05 0.73 1.23
CA TYR A 161 -6.36 -0.70 1.29
C TYR A 161 -5.38 -1.39 2.25
N PRO A 162 -5.84 -2.26 3.16
CA PRO A 162 -4.96 -2.92 4.12
C PRO A 162 -4.07 -3.99 3.47
N SER A 163 -4.39 -4.42 2.24
CA SER A 163 -3.57 -5.31 1.43
C SER A 163 -3.81 -5.06 -0.06
N LEU A 164 -2.92 -5.56 -0.92
CA LEU A 164 -3.15 -5.51 -2.36
C LEU A 164 -4.37 -6.35 -2.78
N ALA A 165 -4.59 -7.49 -2.11
CA ALA A 165 -5.72 -8.38 -2.43
C ALA A 165 -7.08 -7.69 -2.22
N GLU A 166 -7.20 -6.86 -1.18
CA GLU A 166 -8.41 -6.05 -0.97
C GLU A 166 -8.56 -4.90 -1.98
N ALA A 167 -7.48 -4.55 -2.69
CA ALA A 167 -7.48 -3.53 -3.72
C ALA A 167 -7.79 -4.09 -5.12
N TYR A 168 -7.85 -5.42 -5.30
CA TYR A 168 -8.11 -6.05 -6.59
C TYR A 168 -9.43 -5.57 -7.19
N ASP A 169 -9.37 -5.16 -8.46
CA ASP A 169 -10.48 -4.51 -9.15
C ASP A 169 -10.71 -5.05 -10.57
N ASN A 170 -9.87 -5.97 -11.03
CA ASN A 170 -9.92 -6.48 -12.39
C ASN A 170 -9.77 -8.01 -12.45
N VAL A 171 -10.53 -8.64 -13.35
CA VAL A 171 -10.50 -10.09 -13.58
C VAL A 171 -9.44 -10.42 -14.64
N GLY A 172 -8.22 -10.67 -14.19
CA GLY A 172 -7.08 -10.97 -15.07
C GLY A 172 -6.97 -12.44 -15.50
N VAL A 173 -7.68 -13.35 -14.85
CA VAL A 173 -7.57 -14.81 -15.05
C VAL A 173 -8.95 -15.43 -15.13
N THR A 174 -9.18 -16.26 -16.14
CA THR A 174 -10.44 -16.99 -16.32
C THR A 174 -10.22 -18.46 -16.62
N ASP A 175 -11.28 -19.24 -16.42
CA ASP A 175 -11.34 -20.63 -16.81
C ASP A 175 -11.62 -20.73 -18.32
N ASP A 176 -10.97 -21.66 -19.01
CA ASP A 176 -11.17 -21.90 -20.44
C ASP A 176 -12.64 -22.18 -20.81
N ALA A 177 -13.39 -22.82 -19.92
CA ALA A 177 -14.81 -23.09 -20.10
C ALA A 177 -15.72 -21.92 -19.69
N ASN A 178 -15.18 -20.89 -19.02
CA ASN A 178 -15.93 -19.70 -18.60
C ASN A 178 -15.10 -18.40 -18.73
N PRO A 179 -14.73 -17.99 -19.95
CA PRO A 179 -13.80 -16.87 -20.16
C PRO A 179 -14.47 -15.49 -20.14
N THR A 180 -15.80 -15.41 -20.20
CA THR A 180 -16.55 -14.18 -20.51
C THR A 180 -16.51 -13.12 -19.42
N VAL A 181 -16.10 -13.48 -18.20
CA VAL A 181 -15.96 -12.56 -17.06
C VAL A 181 -14.59 -11.87 -17.02
N GLY A 182 -13.64 -12.29 -17.84
CA GLY A 182 -12.29 -11.74 -17.87
C GLY A 182 -12.22 -10.43 -18.64
N ASP A 183 -11.33 -9.54 -18.21
CA ASP A 183 -11.08 -8.27 -18.91
C ASP A 183 -9.68 -7.72 -18.61
N PHE A 184 -8.66 -8.57 -18.68
CA PHE A 184 -7.28 -8.17 -18.43
C PHE A 184 -6.86 -7.00 -19.34
N ASP A 185 -7.16 -7.05 -20.63
CA ASP A 185 -6.70 -6.06 -21.62
C ASP A 185 -7.73 -4.99 -22.01
N GLY A 186 -8.89 -4.94 -21.34
CA GLY A 186 -10.00 -4.04 -21.69
C GLY A 186 -10.80 -4.48 -22.93
N GLY A 187 -10.41 -5.59 -23.57
CA GLY A 187 -11.09 -6.21 -24.70
C GLY A 187 -11.79 -7.54 -24.36
N GLY A 188 -11.93 -7.85 -23.07
CA GLY A 188 -12.48 -9.10 -22.56
C GLY A 188 -11.50 -10.28 -22.57
N ASN A 189 -10.22 -10.06 -22.89
CA ASN A 189 -9.23 -11.14 -22.89
C ASN A 189 -8.56 -11.27 -21.53
N SER A 190 -8.11 -12.47 -21.18
CA SER A 190 -7.48 -12.76 -19.88
C SER A 190 -6.47 -13.90 -19.99
N TYR A 191 -5.64 -14.08 -18.95
CA TYR A 191 -4.85 -15.31 -18.83
C TYR A 191 -5.79 -16.50 -18.62
N SER A 192 -5.43 -17.64 -19.22
CA SER A 192 -6.10 -18.91 -18.97
C SER A 192 -5.56 -19.55 -17.68
N ALA A 193 -6.47 -19.94 -16.77
CA ALA A 193 -6.09 -20.67 -15.56
C ALA A 193 -5.41 -22.01 -15.88
N GLN A 194 -5.88 -22.70 -16.94
CA GLN A 194 -5.30 -23.95 -17.42
C GLN A 194 -3.89 -23.73 -17.99
N ALA A 195 -3.69 -22.70 -18.80
CA ALA A 195 -2.38 -22.36 -19.34
C ALA A 195 -1.37 -21.95 -18.26
N LEU A 196 -1.85 -21.28 -17.20
CA LEU A 196 -1.05 -20.95 -16.02
C LEU A 196 -0.67 -22.22 -15.24
N ALA A 197 -1.62 -23.12 -15.01
CA ALA A 197 -1.37 -24.40 -14.32
C ALA A 197 -0.36 -25.26 -15.08
N GLU A 198 -0.44 -25.32 -16.41
CA GLU A 198 0.57 -25.97 -17.27
C GLU A 198 1.96 -25.33 -17.17
N ALA A 199 2.01 -24.01 -16.90
CA ALA A 199 3.24 -23.29 -16.60
C ALA A 199 3.68 -23.44 -15.13
N GLY A 200 2.99 -24.26 -14.33
CA GLY A 200 3.29 -24.51 -12.92
C GLY A 200 2.76 -23.45 -11.95
N VAL A 201 1.78 -22.65 -12.37
CA VAL A 201 1.21 -21.56 -11.57
C VAL A 201 -0.27 -21.79 -11.30
N GLU A 202 -0.58 -22.05 -10.04
CA GLU A 202 -1.94 -22.13 -9.48
C GLU A 202 -2.16 -20.97 -8.47
N PRO A 203 -3.42 -20.68 -8.05
CA PRO A 203 -3.67 -19.71 -6.98
C PRO A 203 -2.79 -19.96 -5.75
N GLY A 204 -2.15 -18.91 -5.23
CA GLY A 204 -1.24 -18.98 -4.07
C GLY A 204 0.17 -19.48 -4.38
N THR A 205 0.52 -19.75 -5.65
CA THR A 205 1.88 -20.19 -6.02
C THR A 205 2.91 -19.15 -5.62
N ALA A 206 3.93 -19.56 -4.87
CA ALA A 206 5.08 -18.73 -4.57
C ALA A 206 6.01 -18.59 -5.79
N LEU A 207 6.41 -17.35 -6.07
CA LEU A 207 7.29 -16.96 -7.15
C LEU A 207 8.49 -16.22 -6.56
N SER A 208 9.67 -16.37 -7.15
CA SER A 208 10.88 -15.70 -6.67
C SER A 208 11.51 -14.85 -7.75
N ALA A 209 11.74 -13.57 -7.44
CA ALA A 209 12.42 -12.64 -8.33
C ALA A 209 13.09 -11.53 -7.53
N PHE A 210 14.28 -11.10 -7.96
CA PHE A 210 15.05 -10.03 -7.30
C PHE A 210 15.26 -10.22 -5.79
N GLY A 211 15.29 -11.47 -5.32
CA GLY A 211 15.41 -11.83 -3.89
C GLY A 211 14.09 -11.83 -3.11
N ALA A 212 13.00 -11.33 -3.70
CA ALA A 212 11.67 -11.33 -3.08
C ALA A 212 10.94 -12.66 -3.30
N SER A 213 10.12 -13.05 -2.32
CA SER A 213 9.07 -14.06 -2.46
C SER A 213 7.77 -13.34 -2.75
N LEU A 214 7.24 -13.51 -3.94
CA LEU A 214 5.96 -12.99 -4.42
C LEU A 214 4.95 -14.14 -4.45
N THR A 215 3.66 -13.82 -4.39
CA THR A 215 2.58 -14.80 -4.39
C THR A 215 1.66 -14.54 -5.57
N TRP A 216 1.45 -15.55 -6.42
CA TRP A 216 0.38 -15.49 -7.41
C TRP A 216 -0.97 -15.36 -6.69
N PRO A 217 -1.90 -14.50 -7.14
CA PRO A 217 -3.14 -14.22 -6.41
C PRO A 217 -3.87 -15.48 -5.96
N ASP A 218 -4.12 -15.59 -4.66
CA ASP A 218 -4.85 -16.71 -4.05
C ASP A 218 -6.34 -16.39 -3.94
N VAL A 219 -6.98 -16.32 -5.10
CA VAL A 219 -8.41 -16.03 -5.23
C VAL A 219 -9.05 -16.99 -6.23
N PRO A 220 -10.38 -17.23 -6.15
CA PRO A 220 -11.08 -18.04 -7.14
C PRO A 220 -10.88 -17.53 -8.57
N VAL A 221 -10.79 -18.46 -9.53
CA VAL A 221 -10.71 -18.11 -10.95
C VAL A 221 -11.98 -17.35 -11.37
N GLY A 222 -11.82 -16.31 -12.19
CA GLY A 222 -12.94 -15.46 -12.64
C GLY A 222 -13.37 -14.38 -11.65
N THR A 223 -12.66 -14.20 -10.53
CA THR A 223 -12.83 -13.04 -9.63
C THR A 223 -11.69 -12.03 -9.79
N PRO A 224 -11.85 -10.78 -9.31
CA PRO A 224 -10.77 -9.81 -9.32
C PRO A 224 -9.50 -10.35 -8.67
N ASN A 225 -8.37 -10.23 -9.35
CA ASN A 225 -7.09 -10.82 -8.95
C ASN A 225 -5.87 -9.95 -9.24
N ASN A 226 -6.10 -8.76 -9.77
CA ASN A 226 -5.06 -7.78 -10.00
C ASN A 226 -5.63 -6.38 -9.76
N VAL A 227 -4.74 -5.44 -9.52
CA VAL A 227 -5.07 -4.01 -9.54
C VAL A 227 -4.74 -3.44 -10.93
N ALA A 228 -5.69 -2.78 -11.56
CA ALA A 228 -5.48 -2.00 -12.79
C ALA A 228 -5.55 -0.49 -12.47
N GLY A 229 -4.39 0.15 -12.31
CA GLY A 229 -4.29 1.58 -12.04
C GLY A 229 -4.10 1.97 -10.57
N GLY A 230 -4.52 3.19 -10.21
CA GLY A 230 -4.13 3.85 -8.98
C GLY A 230 -4.86 3.32 -7.74
N ARG A 231 -4.14 2.58 -6.89
CA ARG A 231 -4.56 2.19 -5.53
C ARG A 231 -3.46 2.53 -4.54
N THR A 232 -3.85 2.86 -3.31
CA THR A 232 -2.89 3.01 -2.21
C THR A 232 -3.06 1.86 -1.24
N ILE A 233 -1.98 1.15 -0.99
CA ILE A 233 -1.91 -0.01 -0.11
C ILE A 233 -1.10 0.38 1.12
N ALA A 234 -1.63 0.09 2.30
CA ALA A 234 -0.90 0.20 3.56
C ALA A 234 0.16 -0.90 3.66
N VAL A 235 1.35 -0.53 4.12
CA VAL A 235 2.51 -1.41 4.25
C VAL A 235 3.17 -1.13 5.60
N ASP A 236 3.82 -2.13 6.17
CA ASP A 236 4.65 -1.99 7.36
C ASP A 236 5.90 -2.85 7.19
N ALA A 237 6.85 -2.35 6.40
CA ALA A 237 8.06 -3.08 6.04
C ALA A 237 9.22 -2.13 5.69
N SER A 238 10.45 -2.60 5.89
CA SER A 238 11.69 -1.92 5.47
C SER A 238 12.57 -2.87 4.66
N GLY A 239 13.38 -2.31 3.76
CA GLY A 239 14.24 -3.07 2.86
C GLY A 239 14.91 -2.19 1.82
N GLU A 240 15.79 -2.77 1.01
CA GLU A 240 16.53 -2.07 -0.04
C GLU A 240 15.72 -1.91 -1.34
N ARG A 241 14.70 -2.76 -1.56
CA ARG A 241 13.90 -2.75 -2.80
C ARG A 241 12.45 -3.11 -2.56
N LEU A 242 11.60 -2.59 -3.45
CA LEU A 242 10.21 -2.98 -3.60
C LEU A 242 10.08 -3.70 -4.95
N VAL A 243 9.70 -4.97 -4.90
CA VAL A 243 9.59 -5.85 -6.07
C VAL A 243 8.12 -6.06 -6.38
N PHE A 244 7.75 -5.90 -7.64
CA PHE A 244 6.39 -6.04 -8.14
C PHE A 244 6.27 -7.23 -9.08
N LEU A 245 5.13 -7.89 -9.05
CA LEU A 245 4.66 -8.86 -10.04
C LEU A 245 3.57 -8.21 -10.89
N GLY A 246 3.76 -8.17 -12.22
CA GLY A 246 2.82 -7.46 -13.08
C GLY A 246 3.04 -7.65 -14.57
N ALA A 247 2.15 -7.06 -15.36
CA ALA A 247 2.26 -6.99 -16.81
C ALA A 247 1.50 -5.76 -17.34
N ALA A 248 1.83 -5.32 -18.55
CA ALA A 248 1.12 -4.22 -19.20
C ALA A 248 0.20 -4.69 -20.33
N THR A 249 -0.85 -3.93 -20.62
CA THR A 249 -1.78 -4.20 -21.74
C THR A 249 -1.71 -3.16 -22.85
N GLY A 250 -0.76 -2.22 -22.74
CA GLY A 250 -0.48 -1.17 -23.71
C GLY A 250 0.83 -0.47 -23.36
N PHE A 251 0.81 0.85 -23.23
CA PHE A 251 1.94 1.61 -22.70
C PHE A 251 2.15 1.26 -21.22
N GLY A 252 3.20 0.49 -20.95
CA GLY A 252 3.44 -0.17 -19.66
C GLY A 252 4.40 0.56 -18.74
N ALA A 253 4.31 1.89 -18.60
CA ALA A 253 5.15 2.63 -17.68
C ALA A 253 4.37 3.68 -16.88
N GLY A 254 4.81 3.91 -15.65
CA GLY A 254 4.24 4.89 -14.75
C GLY A 254 5.10 5.12 -13.51
N THR A 255 4.54 5.83 -12.54
CA THR A 255 5.24 6.20 -11.31
C THR A 255 4.59 5.52 -10.12
N VAL A 256 5.35 4.73 -9.37
CA VAL A 256 4.96 4.30 -8.04
C VAL A 256 5.39 5.35 -7.01
N THR A 257 4.51 5.65 -6.06
CA THR A 257 4.83 6.56 -4.96
C THR A 257 4.93 5.75 -3.67
N VAL A 258 6.08 5.83 -3.02
CA VAL A 258 6.35 5.21 -1.72
C VAL A 258 6.32 6.31 -0.68
N THR A 259 5.45 6.16 0.31
CA THR A 259 5.39 7.04 1.48
C THR A 259 5.97 6.28 2.66
N TYR A 260 6.97 6.86 3.31
CA TYR A 260 7.59 6.28 4.49
C TYR A 260 6.87 6.74 5.75
N ALA A 261 7.06 6.00 6.84
CA ALA A 261 6.47 6.30 8.14
C ALA A 261 6.91 7.65 8.71
N ASP A 262 8.09 8.15 8.30
CA ASP A 262 8.58 9.49 8.65
C ASP A 262 7.99 10.62 7.79
N GLY A 263 7.03 10.31 6.90
CA GLY A 263 6.40 11.26 5.98
C GLY A 263 7.21 11.55 4.73
N ALA A 264 8.45 11.03 4.60
CA ALA A 264 9.22 11.17 3.37
C ALA A 264 8.52 10.45 2.20
N VAL A 265 8.70 10.97 0.99
CA VAL A 265 8.05 10.44 -0.21
C VAL A 265 9.08 10.19 -1.31
N SER A 266 9.13 8.96 -1.82
CA SER A 266 9.86 8.61 -3.05
C SER A 266 8.88 8.43 -4.21
N ARG A 267 9.23 8.98 -5.37
CA ARG A 267 8.51 8.75 -6.64
C ARG A 267 9.45 8.01 -7.58
N LEU A 268 9.11 6.78 -7.90
CA LEU A 268 10.00 5.84 -8.58
C LEU A 268 9.35 5.36 -9.89
N PRO A 269 10.12 5.23 -10.99
CA PRO A 269 9.58 4.70 -12.22
C PRO A 269 9.31 3.20 -12.07
N LEU A 270 8.14 2.74 -12.49
CA LEU A 270 7.79 1.33 -12.61
C LEU A 270 7.29 1.08 -14.04
N GLY A 271 7.72 -0.02 -14.64
CA GLY A 271 7.17 -0.44 -15.91
C GLY A 271 7.22 -1.95 -16.11
N PHE A 272 6.32 -2.44 -16.97
CA PHE A 272 6.29 -3.81 -17.43
C PHE A 272 6.16 -3.82 -18.95
N PRO A 273 6.82 -4.75 -19.64
CA PRO A 273 6.52 -4.99 -21.05
C PRO A 273 5.04 -5.34 -21.25
N ASN A 274 4.55 -5.17 -22.47
CA ASN A 274 3.23 -5.69 -22.83
C ASN A 274 3.18 -7.20 -22.55
N TRP A 275 2.06 -7.67 -22.00
CA TRP A 275 1.80 -9.07 -21.67
C TRP A 275 1.97 -9.98 -22.88
N CYS A 276 1.82 -9.44 -24.10
CA CYS A 276 2.19 -10.13 -25.33
C CYS A 276 3.05 -9.25 -26.24
N CYS A 277 3.88 -9.91 -27.04
CA CYS A 277 4.47 -9.34 -28.25
C CYS A 277 5.45 -8.14 -28.11
N ALA A 278 5.81 -7.73 -26.89
CA ALA A 278 6.90 -6.79 -26.62
C ALA A 278 8.24 -7.51 -26.39
N ASP A 279 9.35 -6.77 -26.39
CA ASP A 279 10.62 -7.32 -25.89
C ASP A 279 10.48 -7.61 -24.39
N PRO A 280 10.69 -8.87 -23.94
CA PRO A 280 10.44 -9.26 -22.57
C PRO A 280 11.36 -8.60 -21.54
N ASN A 281 12.39 -7.85 -21.96
CA ASN A 281 13.34 -7.16 -21.07
C ASN A 281 13.13 -5.64 -21.02
N GLU A 282 12.06 -5.11 -21.63
CA GLU A 282 11.74 -3.69 -21.53
C GLU A 282 11.56 -3.27 -20.07
N HIS A 283 11.88 -2.01 -19.77
CA HIS A 283 11.76 -1.40 -18.43
C HIS A 283 12.59 -2.06 -17.32
N GLY A 284 13.53 -2.94 -17.65
CA GLY A 284 14.32 -3.70 -16.67
C GLY A 284 13.55 -4.82 -15.98
N ALA A 285 12.36 -5.16 -16.49
CA ALA A 285 11.57 -6.26 -15.99
C ALA A 285 12.12 -7.61 -16.48
N VAL A 286 11.80 -8.70 -15.77
CA VAL A 286 12.16 -10.07 -16.15
C VAL A 286 10.91 -10.95 -16.20
N PRO A 287 10.74 -11.79 -17.23
CA PRO A 287 9.60 -12.69 -17.30
C PRO A 287 9.72 -13.78 -16.22
N VAL A 288 8.65 -13.95 -15.44
CA VAL A 288 8.58 -14.97 -14.37
C VAL A 288 7.52 -16.03 -14.63
N ILE A 289 6.52 -15.70 -15.46
CA ILE A 289 5.50 -16.65 -15.94
C ILE A 289 5.39 -16.49 -17.45
N GLN A 290 5.25 -17.60 -18.16
CA GLN A 290 4.92 -17.60 -19.58
C GLN A 290 3.89 -18.68 -19.88
N THR A 291 2.74 -18.29 -20.41
CA THR A 291 1.74 -19.19 -20.99
C THR A 291 1.83 -19.16 -22.52
N HIS A 292 1.16 -20.10 -23.18
CA HIS A 292 1.25 -20.30 -24.63
C HIS A 292 -0.05 -20.00 -25.39
N TYR A 293 -1.07 -19.50 -24.69
CA TYR A 293 -2.33 -18.99 -25.21
C TYR A 293 -3.00 -18.10 -24.16
N ARG A 294 -4.10 -17.47 -24.55
CA ARG A 294 -4.96 -16.66 -23.67
C ARG A 294 -6.41 -17.07 -23.80
N ASN A 295 -7.24 -16.63 -22.86
CA ASN A 295 -8.68 -16.65 -23.02
C ASN A 295 -9.17 -15.38 -23.69
N THR A 296 -10.11 -15.56 -24.62
CA THR A 296 -10.92 -14.50 -25.25
C THR A 296 -12.37 -14.72 -24.85
N PRO A 297 -13.28 -13.76 -25.07
CA PRO A 297 -14.71 -13.96 -24.78
C PRO A 297 -15.34 -15.17 -25.50
N ASN A 298 -14.70 -15.68 -26.57
CA ASN A 298 -15.17 -16.83 -27.35
C ASN A 298 -14.49 -18.16 -26.95
N GLY A 299 -13.63 -18.16 -25.93
CA GLY A 299 -12.83 -19.33 -25.52
C GLY A 299 -11.32 -19.15 -25.67
N PRO A 300 -10.55 -20.21 -25.39
CA PRO A 300 -9.11 -20.26 -25.60
C PRO A 300 -8.74 -19.92 -27.04
N ALA A 301 -7.77 -19.03 -27.22
CA ALA A 301 -7.29 -18.64 -28.55
C ALA A 301 -5.84 -18.18 -28.53
N ASN A 302 -5.32 -17.87 -29.72
CA ASN A 302 -3.96 -17.37 -29.92
C ASN A 302 -2.87 -18.36 -29.44
N HIS A 303 -3.11 -19.67 -29.64
CA HIS A 303 -2.13 -20.70 -29.31
C HIS A 303 -0.79 -20.50 -30.04
N GLY A 304 0.30 -20.77 -29.32
CA GLY A 304 1.67 -20.56 -29.78
C GLY A 304 2.21 -19.14 -29.55
N ILE A 305 1.39 -18.22 -29.07
CA ILE A 305 1.83 -16.88 -28.65
C ILE A 305 2.17 -16.91 -27.17
N ALA A 306 3.31 -16.32 -26.81
CA ALA A 306 3.74 -16.20 -25.43
C ALA A 306 3.03 -15.02 -24.74
N TYR A 307 2.26 -15.33 -23.69
CA TYR A 307 1.68 -14.34 -22.78
C TYR A 307 2.42 -14.40 -21.45
N ARG A 308 2.89 -13.26 -20.94
CA ARG A 308 3.90 -13.21 -19.87
C ARG A 308 3.50 -12.30 -18.73
N VAL A 309 3.84 -12.76 -17.52
CA VAL A 309 3.89 -11.93 -16.32
C VAL A 309 5.36 -11.72 -15.96
N TYR A 310 5.67 -10.51 -15.52
CA TYR A 310 7.01 -10.05 -15.25
C TYR A 310 7.17 -9.69 -13.78
N ALA A 311 8.41 -9.77 -13.30
CA ALA A 311 8.82 -9.08 -12.09
C ALA A 311 9.62 -7.83 -12.45
N ASN A 312 9.49 -6.76 -11.67
CA ASN A 312 10.35 -5.58 -11.75
C ASN A 312 10.57 -5.00 -10.34
N ALA A 313 11.68 -4.30 -10.11
CA ALA A 313 12.04 -3.78 -8.81
C ALA A 313 12.40 -2.30 -8.87
N VAL A 314 12.04 -1.56 -7.81
CA VAL A 314 12.46 -0.18 -7.60
C VAL A 314 13.26 -0.07 -6.30
N PRO A 315 14.25 0.83 -6.21
CA PRO A 315 15.05 0.98 -4.99
C PRO A 315 14.24 1.66 -3.89
N LEU A 316 14.44 1.22 -2.65
CA LEU A 316 13.93 1.84 -1.43
C LEU A 316 15.08 2.43 -0.61
N ASP A 317 14.74 3.32 0.32
CA ASP A 317 15.64 3.72 1.40
C ASP A 317 15.59 2.66 2.52
N PRO A 318 16.65 1.87 2.73
CA PRO A 318 16.64 0.78 3.71
C PRO A 318 16.61 1.28 5.16
N THR A 319 16.89 2.56 5.38
CA THR A 319 16.84 3.16 6.73
C THR A 319 15.43 3.58 7.13
N ARG A 320 14.46 3.53 6.20
CA ARG A 320 13.09 3.96 6.41
C ARG A 320 12.11 2.80 6.32
N THR A 321 11.05 2.89 7.12
CA THR A 321 9.90 1.97 7.05
C THR A 321 8.90 2.52 6.04
N VAL A 322 8.48 1.71 5.07
CA VAL A 322 7.42 2.04 4.12
C VAL A 322 6.08 1.94 4.83
N ALA A 323 5.30 3.02 4.78
CA ALA A 323 3.94 3.09 5.32
C ALA A 323 2.88 2.90 4.24
N TYR A 324 3.11 3.42 3.03
CA TYR A 324 2.17 3.32 1.92
C TYR A 324 2.88 3.11 0.58
N VAL A 325 2.27 2.28 -0.26
CA VAL A 325 2.61 2.15 -1.68
C VAL A 325 1.40 2.59 -2.50
N THR A 326 1.53 3.68 -3.24
CA THR A 326 0.53 4.13 -4.23
C THR A 326 0.97 3.68 -5.62
N LEU A 327 0.21 2.78 -6.21
CA LEU A 327 0.46 2.22 -7.53
C LEU A 327 0.28 3.28 -8.64
N PRO A 328 0.94 3.10 -9.80
CA PRO A 328 0.75 3.98 -10.95
C PRO A 328 -0.72 4.11 -11.35
N SER A 329 -1.15 5.32 -11.71
CA SER A 329 -2.55 5.56 -12.11
C SER A 329 -2.93 5.04 -13.49
N SER A 330 -1.97 4.54 -14.27
CA SER A 330 -2.21 3.99 -15.61
C SER A 330 -3.00 2.69 -15.51
N THR A 331 -4.18 2.64 -16.12
CA THR A 331 -5.00 1.41 -16.19
C THR A 331 -4.40 0.35 -17.11
N HIS A 332 -3.32 0.65 -17.83
CA HIS A 332 -2.58 -0.33 -18.62
C HIS A 332 -1.54 -1.10 -17.81
N LEU A 333 -1.32 -0.74 -16.54
CA LEU A 333 -0.42 -1.44 -15.63
C LEU A 333 -1.24 -2.29 -14.67
N HIS A 334 -0.97 -3.60 -14.70
CA HIS A 334 -1.64 -4.57 -13.85
C HIS A 334 -0.64 -5.14 -12.84
N VAL A 335 -0.95 -4.99 -11.56
CA VAL A 335 -0.14 -5.51 -10.45
C VAL A 335 -0.88 -6.67 -9.79
N PHE A 336 -0.24 -7.82 -9.74
CA PHE A 336 -0.74 -9.04 -9.12
C PHE A 336 -0.25 -9.18 -7.67
N ASP A 337 0.99 -8.76 -7.41
CA ASP A 337 1.59 -8.77 -6.07
C ASP A 337 2.75 -7.76 -5.97
N PHE A 338 3.15 -7.43 -4.74
CA PHE A 338 4.43 -6.78 -4.46
C PHE A 338 4.98 -7.17 -3.09
N ALA A 339 6.31 -7.10 -2.94
CA ALA A 339 6.98 -7.36 -1.67
C ALA A 339 8.19 -6.45 -1.47
N VAL A 340 8.45 -6.09 -0.20
CA VAL A 340 9.67 -5.41 0.22
C VAL A 340 10.75 -6.46 0.53
N VAL A 341 11.98 -6.24 0.05
CA VAL A 341 13.12 -7.14 0.25
C VAL A 341 14.36 -6.36 0.67
N SER A 342 15.18 -7.00 1.52
CA SER A 342 16.51 -6.52 1.92
C SER A 342 17.57 -6.90 0.90
#